data_AF-A0A2N2YCZ5-F1
#
_entry.id   AF-A0A2N2YCZ5-F1
#
_cell.length_a   1.000
_cell.length_b   1.000
_cell.length_c   1.000
_cell.angle_alpha   90.00
_cell.angle_beta   90.00
_cell.angle_gamma   90.00
#
_symmetry.space_group_name_H-M   'P 1'
#
loop_
_entity.id
_entity.type
_entity.pdbx_description
1 polymer ?
#
loop_
_entity_poly.entity_id
_entity_poly.type
_entity_poly.pdbx_seq_one_letter_code
_entity_poly.pdbx_strand_id
1 'polypeptide(L)'
;MTKPIKRLVALQPWSKDHHHGLLLSWKIKKGFSIRIDPERIKKYTDWFWANHLIPHFATEEKFVFPILGNDNPLVQQVLKEHKQLQFLFEKEDAISDTLSQIETLLNNHIRFEERVLFNAIQEIANEKEIQILQAARKDSEGYGIWEDEFWI
;
A
#
# COMPACT_ATOMS: atom_id res chain seq x y z
N MET A 1 0.80 9.78 24.10
CA MET A 1 0.06 9.41 22.86
C MET A 1 0.42 10.43 21.80
N THR A 2 0.94 10.01 20.65
CA THR A 2 1.25 10.93 19.55
C THR A 2 -0.06 11.46 18.95
N LYS A 3 -0.10 12.75 18.61
CA LYS A 3 -1.28 13.38 18.01
C LYS A 3 -1.58 12.70 16.66
N PRO A 4 -2.85 12.35 16.36
CA PRO A 4 -3.21 11.82 15.06
C PRO A 4 -2.79 12.78 13.95
N ILE A 5 -2.17 12.26 12.88
CA ILE A 5 -1.78 13.05 11.71
C ILE A 5 -3.07 13.51 11.03
N LYS A 6 -3.25 14.83 10.88
CA LYS A 6 -4.41 15.40 10.19
C LYS A 6 -4.15 15.42 8.69
N ARG A 7 -4.60 14.36 8.00
CA ARG A 7 -4.46 14.22 6.54
C ARG A 7 -5.35 15.21 5.78
N LEU A 8 -4.79 15.85 4.75
CA LEU A 8 -5.53 16.63 3.77
C LEU A 8 -6.68 15.79 3.18
N VAL A 9 -7.89 16.36 3.08
CA VAL A 9 -9.09 15.63 2.62
C VAL A 9 -8.86 14.94 1.27
N ALA A 10 -8.16 15.61 0.36
CA ALA A 10 -7.85 15.07 -0.96
C ALA A 10 -6.98 13.79 -0.89
N LEU A 11 -6.09 13.65 0.09
CA LEU A 11 -5.21 12.48 0.24
C LEU A 11 -5.85 11.33 1.03
N GLN A 12 -6.99 11.56 1.68
CA GLN A 12 -7.63 10.54 2.52
C GLN A 12 -8.01 9.24 1.78
N PRO A 13 -8.43 9.23 0.50
CA PRO A 13 -8.69 7.99 -0.22
C PRO A 13 -7.50 7.03 -0.24
N TRP A 14 -6.30 7.52 -0.58
CA TRP A 14 -5.06 6.73 -0.55
C TRP A 14 -4.70 6.26 0.86
N SER A 15 -4.85 7.14 1.87
CA SER A 15 -4.66 6.74 3.27
C SER A 15 -5.67 5.69 3.76
N LYS A 16 -6.86 5.58 3.16
CA LYS A 16 -7.80 4.48 3.46
C LYS A 16 -7.32 3.18 2.84
N ASP A 17 -6.84 3.19 1.61
CA ASP A 17 -6.28 2.00 0.97
C ASP A 17 -5.07 1.44 1.74
N HIS A 18 -4.24 2.32 2.32
CA HIS A 18 -3.17 1.96 3.24
C HIS A 18 -3.63 1.13 4.45
N HIS A 19 -4.84 1.36 4.97
CA HIS A 19 -5.39 0.53 6.04
C HIS A 19 -5.49 -0.94 5.63
N HIS A 20 -5.87 -1.19 4.37
CA HIS A 20 -6.03 -2.53 3.85
C HIS A 20 -4.69 -3.19 3.55
N GLY A 21 -3.70 -2.44 3.05
CA GLY A 21 -2.33 -2.93 2.94
C GLY A 21 -1.72 -3.32 4.29
N LEU A 22 -1.96 -2.53 5.35
CA LEU A 22 -1.56 -2.89 6.71
C LEU A 22 -2.30 -4.15 7.22
N LEU A 23 -3.58 -4.29 6.86
CA LEU A 23 -4.34 -5.49 7.19
C LEU A 23 -3.80 -6.72 6.47
N LEU A 24 -3.33 -6.61 5.23
CA LEU A 24 -2.64 -7.69 4.51
C LEU A 24 -1.39 -8.15 5.28
N SER A 25 -0.51 -7.22 5.68
CA SER A 25 0.66 -7.55 6.52
C SER A 25 0.25 -8.30 7.79
N TRP A 26 -0.79 -7.81 8.48
CA TRP A 26 -1.32 -8.49 9.67
C TRP A 26 -1.86 -9.90 9.34
N LYS A 27 -2.60 -10.08 8.24
CA LYS A 27 -3.15 -11.37 7.81
C LYS A 27 -2.05 -12.38 7.52
N ILE A 28 -0.98 -11.98 6.82
CA ILE A 28 0.18 -12.85 6.57
C ILE A 28 0.78 -13.32 7.90
N LYS A 29 1.06 -12.38 8.81
CA LYS A 29 1.60 -12.69 10.14
C LYS A 29 0.68 -13.60 10.96
N LYS A 30 -0.63 -13.35 10.92
CA LYS A 30 -1.64 -14.17 11.58
C LYS A 30 -1.63 -15.59 11.00
N GLY A 31 -1.66 -15.74 9.68
CA GLY A 31 -1.61 -17.04 8.99
C GLY A 31 -0.42 -17.89 9.44
N PHE A 32 0.78 -17.31 9.53
CA PHE A 32 1.93 -18.01 10.09
C PHE A 32 1.75 -18.40 11.57
N SER A 33 1.21 -17.51 12.41
CA SER A 33 1.04 -17.78 13.84
C SER A 33 0.11 -18.95 14.14
N ILE A 34 -0.88 -19.20 13.28
CA ILE A 34 -1.83 -20.33 13.37
C ILE A 34 -1.48 -21.46 12.39
N ARG A 35 -0.25 -21.46 11.85
CA ARG A 35 0.31 -22.54 11.01
C ARG A 35 -0.50 -22.86 9.76
N ILE A 36 -1.07 -21.83 9.12
CA ILE A 36 -1.68 -21.96 7.80
C ILE A 36 -0.60 -22.32 6.77
N ASP A 37 -0.96 -23.20 5.84
CA ASP A 37 -0.12 -23.56 4.70
C ASP A 37 0.30 -22.29 3.92
N PRO A 38 1.61 -22.03 3.74
CA PRO A 38 2.10 -20.87 3.00
C PRO A 38 1.47 -20.70 1.62
N GLU A 39 1.14 -21.79 0.93
CA GLU A 39 0.46 -21.75 -0.38
C GLU A 39 -0.94 -21.13 -0.29
N ARG A 40 -1.69 -21.40 0.79
CA ARG A 40 -3.01 -20.81 1.03
C ARG A 40 -2.91 -19.32 1.30
N ILE A 41 -1.89 -18.89 2.05
CA ILE A 41 -1.60 -17.47 2.29
C ILE A 41 -1.23 -16.80 0.96
N LYS A 42 -0.37 -17.42 0.15
CA LYS A 42 0.09 -16.89 -1.15
C LYS A 42 -1.06 -16.64 -2.12
N LYS A 43 -2.03 -17.56 -2.22
CA LYS A 43 -3.23 -17.35 -3.05
C LYS A 43 -3.98 -16.06 -2.71
N TYR A 44 -4.16 -15.79 -1.42
CA TYR A 44 -4.79 -14.54 -0.98
C TYR A 44 -3.91 -13.33 -1.27
N THR A 45 -2.59 -13.40 -1.02
CA THR A 45 -1.70 -12.28 -1.28
C THR A 45 -1.64 -11.93 -2.76
N ASP A 46 -1.72 -12.91 -3.65
CA ASP A 46 -1.69 -12.73 -5.10
C ASP A 46 -2.99 -12.10 -5.60
N TRP A 47 -4.12 -12.57 -5.07
CA TRP A 47 -5.40 -11.92 -5.32
C TRP A 47 -5.40 -10.46 -4.84
N PHE A 48 -4.92 -10.20 -3.62
CA PHE A 48 -4.86 -8.84 -3.05
C PHE A 48 -3.91 -7.95 -3.86
N TRP A 49 -2.77 -8.49 -4.29
CA TRP A 49 -1.81 -7.82 -5.16
C TRP A 49 -2.47 -7.34 -6.45
N ALA A 50 -3.08 -8.28 -7.19
CA ALA A 50 -3.69 -8.01 -8.48
C ALA A 50 -4.87 -7.03 -8.38
N ASN A 51 -5.71 -7.16 -7.35
CA ASN A 51 -6.96 -6.43 -7.26
C ASN A 51 -6.86 -5.12 -6.48
N HIS A 52 -5.82 -4.91 -5.66
CA HIS A 52 -5.75 -3.74 -4.75
C HIS A 52 -4.43 -3.00 -4.87
N LEU A 53 -3.29 -3.67 -4.65
CA LEU A 53 -2.01 -2.98 -4.57
C LEU A 53 -1.54 -2.45 -5.93
N ILE A 54 -1.69 -3.23 -7.00
CA ILE A 54 -1.39 -2.74 -8.36
C ILE A 54 -2.18 -1.47 -8.70
N PRO A 55 -3.53 -1.45 -8.61
CA PRO A 55 -4.29 -0.25 -8.95
C PRO A 55 -4.02 0.90 -7.96
N HIS A 56 -3.74 0.62 -6.69
CA HIS A 56 -3.38 1.62 -5.69
C HIS A 56 -2.05 2.32 -6.08
N PHE A 57 -0.96 1.57 -6.23
CA PHE A 57 0.34 2.09 -6.63
C PHE A 57 0.27 2.87 -7.93
N ALA A 58 -0.43 2.34 -8.94
CA ALA A 58 -0.58 3.03 -10.22
C ALA A 58 -1.27 4.40 -10.08
N THR A 59 -2.20 4.57 -9.14
CA THR A 59 -2.83 5.87 -8.90
C THR A 59 -1.93 6.83 -8.15
N GLU A 60 -1.12 6.35 -7.20
CA GLU A 60 -0.19 7.19 -6.45
C GLU A 60 0.92 7.71 -7.32
N GLU A 61 1.53 6.83 -8.12
CA GLU A 61 2.56 7.18 -9.09
C GLU A 61 2.07 8.20 -10.11
N LYS A 62 0.80 8.12 -10.49
CA LYS A 62 0.20 9.00 -11.49
C LYS A 62 -0.23 10.36 -10.94
N PHE A 63 -0.76 10.40 -9.72
CA PHE A 63 -1.45 11.61 -9.22
C PHE A 63 -0.85 12.18 -7.94
N VAL A 64 -0.30 11.34 -7.06
CA VAL A 64 0.13 11.74 -5.71
C VAL A 64 1.61 12.13 -5.72
N PHE A 65 2.49 11.22 -6.12
CA PHE A 65 3.94 11.42 -6.06
C PHE A 65 4.45 12.57 -6.95
N PRO A 66 3.90 12.83 -8.16
CA PRO A 66 4.37 13.92 -9.01
C PRO A 66 4.27 15.31 -8.38
N ILE A 67 3.41 15.50 -7.35
CA ILE A 67 3.28 16.77 -6.61
C ILE A 67 4.62 17.16 -5.97
N LEU A 68 5.39 16.18 -5.48
CA LEU A 68 6.70 16.42 -4.86
C LEU A 68 7.83 16.59 -5.89
N GLY A 69 7.53 16.30 -7.17
CA GLY A 69 8.50 16.25 -8.26
C GLY A 69 9.15 14.87 -8.38
N ASN A 70 9.25 14.37 -9.62
CA ASN A 70 9.73 13.01 -9.89
C ASN A 70 11.18 12.78 -9.43
N ASP A 71 12.03 13.81 -9.42
CA ASP A 71 13.42 13.72 -8.98
C ASP A 71 13.60 13.82 -7.46
N ASN A 72 12.51 13.99 -6.71
CA ASN A 72 12.59 14.09 -5.25
C ASN A 72 13.08 12.76 -4.64
N PRO A 73 14.03 12.78 -3.68
CA PRO A 73 14.53 11.55 -3.05
C PRO A 73 13.45 10.66 -2.43
N LEU A 74 12.38 11.25 -1.87
CA LEU A 74 11.26 10.50 -1.29
C LEU A 74 10.45 9.79 -2.38
N VAL A 75 10.28 10.42 -3.54
CA VAL A 75 9.62 9.81 -4.71
C VAL A 75 10.49 8.68 -5.29
N GLN A 76 11.80 8.89 -5.38
CA GLN A 76 12.71 7.82 -5.83
C GLN A 76 12.72 6.62 -4.87
N GLN A 77 12.62 6.88 -3.57
CA GLN A 77 12.49 5.82 -2.57
C GLN A 77 11.18 5.03 -2.76
N VAL A 78 10.02 5.70 -2.82
CA VAL A 78 8.72 5.01 -2.90
C VAL A 78 8.60 4.18 -4.18
N LEU A 79 9.08 4.70 -5.32
CA LEU A 79 9.10 3.97 -6.59
C LEU A 79 10.03 2.75 -6.56
N LYS A 80 11.13 2.83 -5.81
CA LYS A 80 12.02 1.68 -5.60
C LYS A 80 11.33 0.63 -4.73
N GLU A 81 10.65 1.05 -3.66
CA GLU A 81 9.90 0.14 -2.78
C GLU A 81 8.74 -0.54 -3.52
N HIS A 82 8.02 0.16 -4.40
CA HIS A 82 7.00 -0.44 -5.29
C HIS A 82 7.58 -1.56 -6.16
N LYS A 83 8.73 -1.32 -6.79
CA LYS A 83 9.40 -2.34 -7.62
C LYS A 83 9.85 -3.55 -6.79
N GLN A 84 10.33 -3.32 -5.57
CA GLN A 84 10.72 -4.40 -4.67
C GLN A 84 9.51 -5.23 -4.23
N LEU A 85 8.39 -4.57 -3.90
CA LEU A 85 7.14 -5.25 -3.58
C LEU A 85 6.62 -6.06 -4.77
N GLN A 86 6.58 -5.46 -5.96
CA GLN A 86 6.19 -6.16 -7.19
C GLN A 86 7.00 -7.45 -7.38
N PHE A 87 8.34 -7.36 -7.30
CA PHE A 87 9.20 -8.53 -7.42
C PHE A 87 8.87 -9.62 -6.39
N LEU A 88 8.58 -9.25 -5.14
CA LEU A 88 8.22 -10.22 -4.11
C LEU A 88 6.86 -10.87 -4.36
N PHE A 89 5.84 -10.12 -4.79
CA PHE A 89 4.51 -10.68 -5.09
C PHE A 89 4.53 -11.62 -6.30
N GLU A 90 5.33 -11.29 -7.33
CA GLU A 90 5.48 -12.09 -8.55
C GLU A 90 6.40 -13.31 -8.37
N LYS A 91 7.08 -13.43 -7.23
CA LYS A 91 7.96 -14.56 -6.94
C LYS A 91 7.15 -15.82 -6.58
N GLU A 92 7.48 -16.94 -7.21
CA GLU A 92 6.78 -18.23 -7.04
C GLU A 92 7.55 -19.24 -6.17
N ASP A 93 8.81 -18.97 -5.82
CA ASP A 93 9.65 -19.82 -4.98
C ASP A 93 9.87 -19.25 -3.57
N ALA A 94 10.34 -20.11 -2.65
CA ALA A 94 10.62 -19.76 -1.26
C ALA A 94 9.44 -19.03 -0.57
N ILE A 95 8.21 -19.51 -0.80
CA ILE A 95 6.95 -18.81 -0.47
C ILE A 95 6.92 -18.27 0.97
N SER A 96 7.29 -19.07 1.96
CA SER A 96 7.31 -18.62 3.36
C SER A 96 8.21 -17.41 3.60
N ASP A 97 9.41 -17.42 3.00
CA ASP A 97 10.38 -16.33 3.13
C ASP A 97 9.93 -15.10 2.34
N THR A 98 9.34 -15.32 1.16
CA THR A 98 8.77 -14.27 0.31
C THR A 98 7.61 -13.57 1.02
N LEU A 99 6.66 -14.32 1.58
CA LEU A 99 5.54 -13.78 2.36
C LEU A 99 6.01 -12.98 3.59
N SER A 100 7.04 -13.46 4.30
CA SER A 100 7.61 -12.74 5.44
C SER A 100 8.25 -11.41 5.00
N GLN A 101 8.93 -11.39 3.86
CA GLN A 101 9.48 -10.16 3.29
C GLN A 101 8.39 -9.19 2.83
N ILE A 102 7.32 -9.68 2.20
CA ILE A 102 6.15 -8.87 1.82
C ILE A 102 5.54 -8.20 3.06
N GLU A 103 5.28 -8.99 4.11
CA GLU A 103 4.68 -8.50 5.36
C GLU A 103 5.45 -7.30 5.92
N THR A 104 6.77 -7.46 6.03
CA THR A 104 7.66 -6.45 6.62
C THR A 104 7.84 -5.26 5.69
N LEU A 105 8.12 -5.48 4.40
CA LEU A 105 8.36 -4.40 3.44
C LEU A 105 7.11 -3.54 3.26
N LEU A 106 5.93 -4.15 3.06
CA LEU A 106 4.68 -3.43 2.88
C LEU A 106 4.31 -2.62 4.12
N ASN A 107 4.52 -3.18 5.33
CA ASN A 107 4.25 -2.45 6.56
C ASN A 107 5.13 -1.20 6.70
N ASN A 108 6.43 -1.34 6.41
CA ASN A 108 7.38 -0.25 6.49
C ASN A 108 7.12 0.82 5.44
N HIS A 109 6.84 0.39 4.20
CA HIS A 109 6.49 1.22 3.07
C HIS A 109 5.27 2.12 3.38
N ILE A 110 4.14 1.52 3.79
CA ILE A 110 2.93 2.28 4.12
C ILE A 110 3.17 3.27 5.28
N ARG A 111 3.97 2.87 6.28
CA ARG A 111 4.31 3.77 7.40
C ARG A 111 5.20 4.92 6.97
N PHE A 112 6.11 4.68 6.04
CA PHE A 112 6.94 5.71 5.44
C PHE A 112 6.06 6.70 4.67
N GLU A 113 5.15 6.19 3.83
CA GLU A 113 4.25 7.04 3.07
C GLU A 113 3.39 7.92 3.96
N GLU A 114 2.71 7.32 4.93
CA GLU A 114 1.82 8.04 5.84
C GLU A 114 2.55 9.07 6.71
N ARG A 115 3.77 8.75 7.18
CA ARG A 115 4.45 9.59 8.18
C ARG A 115 5.42 10.59 7.57
N VAL A 116 5.88 10.33 6.36
CA VAL A 116 6.93 11.12 5.72
C VAL A 116 6.42 11.66 4.39
N LEU A 117 6.16 10.79 3.41
CA LEU A 117 5.88 11.22 2.04
C LEU A 117 4.62 12.05 1.92
N PHE A 118 3.49 11.57 2.45
CA PHE A 118 2.21 12.28 2.34
C PHE A 118 2.19 13.56 3.17
N ASN A 119 3.00 13.66 4.23
CA ASN A 119 3.17 14.91 4.98
C ASN A 119 3.93 15.93 4.14
N ALA A 120 5.04 15.52 3.50
CA ALA A 120 5.79 16.39 2.59
C ALA A 120 4.93 16.87 1.41
N ILE A 121 4.11 15.99 0.82
CA ILE A 121 3.17 16.35 -0.25
C ILE A 121 2.13 17.37 0.25
N GLN A 122 1.55 17.14 1.43
CA GLN A 122 0.57 18.05 2.03
C GLN A 122 1.14 19.45 2.27
N GLU A 123 2.43 19.57 2.59
CA GLU A 123 3.07 20.87 2.88
C GLU A 123 3.23 21.75 1.63
N ILE A 124 3.30 21.15 0.44
CA ILE A 124 3.57 21.87 -0.80
C ILE A 124 2.41 21.91 -1.79
N ALA A 125 1.40 21.03 -1.61
CA ALA A 125 0.30 20.87 -2.55
C ALA A 125 -0.48 22.18 -2.72
N ASN A 126 -0.55 22.68 -3.96
CA ASN A 126 -1.32 23.86 -4.32
C ASN A 126 -2.77 23.52 -4.69
N GLU A 127 -3.63 24.53 -4.84
CA GLU A 127 -5.06 24.33 -5.13
C GLU A 127 -5.32 23.50 -6.39
N LYS A 128 -4.51 23.65 -7.43
CA LYS A 128 -4.65 22.88 -8.68
C LYS A 128 -4.35 21.40 -8.45
N GLU A 129 -3.28 21.08 -7.71
CA GLU A 129 -2.93 19.71 -7.33
C GLU A 129 -4.00 19.09 -6.43
N ILE A 130 -4.52 19.86 -5.47
CA ILE A 130 -5.62 19.42 -4.61
C ILE A 130 -6.87 19.07 -5.43
N GLN A 131 -7.23 19.89 -6.41
CA GLN A 131 -8.35 19.62 -7.31
C GLN A 131 -8.11 18.37 -8.17
N ILE A 132 -6.88 18.17 -8.67
CA ILE A 132 -6.51 16.96 -9.41
C ILE A 132 -6.68 15.72 -8.52
N LEU A 133 -6.18 15.76 -7.27
CA LEU A 133 -6.34 14.67 -6.31
C LEU A 133 -7.81 14.38 -5.99
N GLN A 134 -8.62 15.42 -5.80
CA GLN A 134 -10.06 15.28 -5.56
C GLN A 134 -10.80 14.66 -6.76
N ALA A 135 -10.43 15.04 -7.99
CA ALA A 135 -11.00 14.47 -9.20
C ALA A 135 -10.52 13.04 -9.47
N ALA A 136 -9.28 12.72 -9.07
CA ALA A 136 -8.69 11.39 -9.16
C ALA A 136 -9.20 10.44 -8.06
N ARG A 137 -10.02 10.93 -7.11
CA ARG A 137 -10.65 10.13 -6.07
C ARG A 137 -11.35 8.94 -6.70
N LYS A 138 -10.82 7.75 -6.43
CA LYS A 138 -11.63 6.53 -6.45
C LYS A 138 -12.34 6.47 -5.12
N ASP A 139 -13.67 6.36 -5.14
CA ASP A 139 -14.32 5.74 -3.99
C ASP A 139 -13.73 4.34 -3.87
N SER A 140 -13.34 3.95 -2.66
CA SER A 140 -12.84 2.61 -2.36
C SER A 140 -13.99 1.61 -2.49
N GLU A 141 -14.50 1.42 -3.71
CA GLU A 141 -15.45 0.38 -4.01
C GLU A 141 -14.74 -0.93 -3.76
N GLY A 142 -15.29 -1.72 -2.83
CA GLY A 142 -14.70 -2.95 -2.32
C GLY A 142 -14.18 -3.80 -3.47
N TYR A 143 -12.90 -4.11 -3.41
CA TYR A 143 -12.13 -4.67 -4.50
C TYR A 143 -12.29 -6.20 -4.63
N GLY A 144 -13.52 -6.65 -4.41
CA GLY A 144 -13.95 -8.04 -4.38
C GLY A 144 -13.95 -8.63 -2.97
N ILE A 145 -14.63 -9.77 -2.84
CA ILE A 145 -14.67 -10.57 -1.63
C ILE A 145 -13.74 -11.76 -1.84
N TRP A 146 -12.83 -11.98 -0.89
CA TRP A 146 -12.06 -13.21 -0.84
C TRP A 146 -12.83 -14.24 0.00
N GLU A 147 -13.19 -15.36 -0.60
CA GLU A 147 -14.06 -16.36 0.05
C GLU A 147 -13.29 -17.29 1.02
N ASP A 148 -11.98 -17.46 0.83
CA ASP A 148 -11.15 -18.38 1.61
C ASP A 148 -10.44 -17.66 2.78
N GLU A 149 -11.22 -17.17 3.76
CA GLU A 149 -10.67 -16.50 4.93
C GLU A 149 -9.84 -17.47 5.81
N PHE A 150 -8.51 -17.32 5.80
CA PHE A 150 -7.60 -18.15 6.59
C PHE A 150 -7.19 -17.54 7.93
N TRP A 151 -7.55 -16.28 8.19
CA TRP A 151 -7.07 -15.47 9.32
C TRP A 151 -7.96 -15.55 10.58
N ILE A 152 -8.96 -16.43 10.57
CA ILE A 152 -9.91 -16.67 11.65
C ILE A 152 -9.26 -17.50 12.76
#